data_AF-A0A850BPC3-F1
#
_entry.id   AF-A0A850BPC3-F1
#
_cell.length_a   1.000
_cell.length_b   1.000
_cell.length_c   1.000
_cell.angle_alpha   90.00
_cell.angle_beta   90.00
_cell.angle_gamma   90.00
#
_symmetry.space_group_name_H-M   'P 1'
#
loop_
_entity.id
_entity.type
_entity.pdbx_description
1 polymer ?
#
loop_
_entity_poly.entity_id
_entity_poly.type
_entity_poly.pdbx_seq_one_letter_code
_entity_poly.pdbx_strand_id
1 'polypeptide(L)'
;MTNDDRSSPALTAEECRDESSLQRFVEERISVNAWPIHARGLRKLILRKGIDLVEARLFTMSLSDMEDMMRRLYRRSLRVERILGIDNAFHTSLHNFEVLLRLLLLEWPCGHSLPEDVRRAPLKVYRSMESITAVTLNVIRELVENGVHPSIIARDMLAALGHDFGHSGGTDRVDRHGVPAPLTHEEAAEKHVAKIGVELGFPPALILESMAGIRATTFYSRPGRKRVQAANDFERRLALADVMGCVLPPDLWLTHVGVPVLLEKIPTWKRRLTRISGDIERVKGELQRMPAADVRRKEKEEEYKELLAEDGRIIRDIEEWFRSERGFFLFIEAHKLDPVSGARELWGDILKDKIALMEEVLERKDLLEPLAARGFPFLEEYAASLANTLSLREWLKREDVDPLLREILSPFLRRDAGEVV
;
A
#
# COMPACT_ATOMS: atom_id res chain seq x y z
N MET A 1 19.18 -27.29 -11.75
CA MET A 1 20.21 -26.48 -12.43
C MET A 1 19.98 -26.59 -13.93
N THR A 2 19.23 -25.66 -14.49
CA THR A 2 19.03 -25.53 -15.93
C THR A 2 19.82 -24.30 -16.38
N ASN A 3 20.73 -24.53 -17.33
CA ASN A 3 21.38 -23.48 -18.12
C ASN A 3 20.30 -22.69 -18.86
N ASP A 4 20.14 -21.41 -18.55
CA ASP A 4 19.75 -20.41 -19.55
C ASP A 4 20.18 -19.01 -19.08
N ASP A 5 21.16 -18.49 -19.81
CA ASP A 5 21.28 -17.11 -20.30
C ASP A 5 22.62 -16.42 -20.02
N ARG A 6 23.53 -16.57 -20.99
CA ARG A 6 24.86 -15.94 -21.07
C ARG A 6 24.78 -14.48 -21.54
N SER A 7 23.90 -13.68 -20.96
CA SER A 7 23.89 -12.23 -21.19
C SER A 7 24.80 -11.56 -20.13
N SER A 8 25.78 -10.77 -20.59
CA SER A 8 26.77 -10.08 -19.74
C SER A 8 26.09 -9.32 -18.57
N PRO A 9 26.64 -9.32 -17.34
CA PRO A 9 26.13 -8.51 -16.23
C PRO A 9 26.48 -7.02 -16.39
N ALA A 10 27.11 -6.64 -17.51
CA ALA A 10 27.54 -5.30 -17.81
C ALA A 10 27.25 -4.93 -19.27
N LEU A 11 26.97 -3.65 -19.50
CA LEU A 11 27.01 -2.99 -20.80
C LEU A 11 28.18 -2.01 -20.82
N THR A 12 29.00 -2.08 -21.85
CA THR A 12 30.04 -1.08 -22.09
C THR A 12 29.44 0.27 -22.49
N ALA A 13 30.24 1.33 -22.38
CA ALA A 13 29.83 2.67 -22.81
C ALA A 13 29.45 2.74 -24.31
N GLU A 14 30.04 1.89 -25.15
CA GLU A 14 29.72 1.82 -26.58
C GLU A 14 28.36 1.16 -26.82
N GLU A 15 28.10 0.03 -26.17
CA GLU A 15 26.80 -0.66 -26.26
C GLU A 15 25.67 0.19 -25.66
N CYS A 16 25.94 0.96 -24.61
CA CYS A 16 24.95 1.90 -24.06
C CYS A 16 24.54 3.01 -25.04
N ARG A 17 25.33 3.31 -26.08
CA ARG A 17 24.96 4.30 -27.11
C ARG A 17 23.92 3.77 -28.08
N ASP A 18 23.79 2.45 -28.21
CA ASP A 18 22.63 1.84 -28.85
C ASP A 18 21.45 1.86 -27.86
N GLU A 19 20.47 2.69 -28.15
CA GLU A 19 19.28 2.87 -27.29
C GLU A 19 18.48 1.57 -27.15
N SER A 20 18.47 0.71 -28.17
CA SER A 20 17.76 -0.57 -28.12
C SER A 20 18.43 -1.55 -27.16
N SER A 21 19.77 -1.63 -27.21
CA SER A 21 20.55 -2.46 -26.28
C SER A 21 20.47 -1.96 -24.85
N LEU A 22 20.56 -0.64 -24.64
CA LEU A 22 20.42 -0.04 -23.31
C LEU A 22 19.01 -0.25 -22.75
N GLN A 23 17.97 0.00 -23.55
CA GLN A 23 16.58 -0.23 -23.13
C GLN A 23 16.37 -1.68 -22.71
N ARG A 24 16.75 -2.62 -23.58
CA ARG A 24 16.59 -4.05 -23.31
C ARG A 24 17.29 -4.47 -22.02
N PHE A 25 18.55 -4.05 -21.83
CA PHE A 25 19.29 -4.37 -20.62
C PHE A 25 18.64 -3.78 -19.37
N VAL A 26 18.17 -2.53 -19.42
CA VAL A 26 17.51 -1.89 -18.27
C VAL A 26 16.21 -2.60 -17.94
N GLU A 27 15.36 -2.88 -18.93
CA GLU A 27 14.07 -3.54 -18.74
C GLU A 27 14.22 -4.99 -18.25
N GLU A 28 15.18 -5.74 -18.79
CA GLU A 28 15.40 -7.16 -18.46
C GLU A 28 16.22 -7.39 -17.19
N ARG A 29 17.20 -6.52 -16.89
CA ARG A 29 18.17 -6.74 -15.80
C ARG A 29 17.98 -5.84 -14.59
N ILE A 30 17.30 -4.71 -14.74
CA ILE A 30 17.10 -3.73 -13.65
C ILE A 30 15.62 -3.64 -13.29
N SER A 31 14.80 -3.02 -14.13
CA SER A 31 13.34 -2.96 -14.02
C SER A 31 12.77 -2.30 -15.27
N VAL A 32 11.59 -2.77 -15.70
CA VAL A 32 10.80 -2.14 -16.76
C VAL A 32 10.44 -0.68 -16.43
N ASN A 33 10.35 -0.33 -15.14
CA ASN A 33 10.03 1.03 -14.68
C ASN A 33 11.23 1.97 -14.66
N ALA A 34 12.46 1.44 -14.80
CA ALA A 34 13.67 2.26 -14.88
C ALA A 34 13.87 2.88 -16.29
N TRP A 35 13.01 2.53 -17.25
CA TRP A 35 13.01 3.07 -18.61
C TRP A 35 11.73 3.89 -18.91
N PRO A 36 11.85 5.03 -19.62
CA PRO A 36 13.09 5.66 -20.07
C PRO A 36 13.84 6.37 -18.94
N ILE A 37 15.18 6.43 -19.05
CA ILE A 37 16.02 7.12 -18.06
C ILE A 37 15.87 8.64 -18.23
N HIS A 38 15.00 9.25 -17.43
CA HIS A 38 14.68 10.68 -17.49
C HIS A 38 15.81 11.59 -16.98
N ALA A 39 16.62 11.11 -16.03
CA ALA A 39 17.68 11.91 -15.42
C ALA A 39 18.85 12.14 -16.39
N ARG A 40 18.92 13.34 -16.98
CA ARG A 40 19.95 13.71 -17.97
C ARG A 40 21.39 13.49 -17.49
N GLY A 41 21.67 13.75 -16.21
CA GLY A 41 22.99 13.52 -15.60
C GLY A 41 23.35 12.04 -15.54
N LEU A 42 22.40 11.20 -15.11
CA LEU A 42 22.57 9.74 -15.05
C LEU A 42 22.75 9.17 -16.46
N ARG A 43 21.91 9.58 -17.43
CA ARG A 43 22.05 9.16 -18.83
C ARG A 43 23.42 9.51 -19.40
N LYS A 44 23.94 10.72 -19.13
CA LYS A 44 25.31 11.11 -19.53
C LYS A 44 26.39 10.22 -18.90
N LEU A 45 26.23 9.83 -17.63
CA LEU A 45 27.18 8.95 -16.95
C LEU A 45 27.16 7.53 -17.55
N ILE A 46 25.97 6.98 -17.76
CA ILE A 46 25.77 5.67 -18.40
C ILE A 46 26.40 5.64 -19.79
N LEU A 47 26.12 6.65 -20.63
CA LEU A 47 26.70 6.74 -21.99
C LEU A 47 28.23 6.95 -22.00
N ARG A 48 28.81 7.40 -20.87
CA ARG A 48 30.25 7.63 -20.74
C ARG A 48 30.97 6.41 -20.15
N LYS A 49 30.36 5.74 -19.17
CA LYS A 49 31.01 4.70 -18.36
C LYS A 49 30.50 3.29 -18.65
N GLY A 50 29.31 3.14 -19.23
CA GLY A 50 28.59 1.88 -19.25
C GLY A 50 27.79 1.64 -17.97
N ILE A 51 27.26 0.42 -17.83
CA ILE A 51 26.59 -0.09 -16.63
C ILE A 51 27.28 -1.40 -16.26
N ASP A 52 27.74 -1.53 -15.02
CA ASP A 52 28.29 -2.78 -14.49
C ASP A 52 27.55 -3.18 -13.20
N LEU A 53 26.75 -4.24 -13.27
CA LEU A 53 25.99 -4.73 -12.13
C LEU A 53 26.86 -5.50 -11.12
N VAL A 54 28.06 -5.95 -11.52
CA VAL A 54 29.05 -6.54 -10.59
C VAL A 54 29.68 -5.43 -9.75
N GLU A 55 30.13 -4.35 -10.40
CA GLU A 55 30.66 -3.17 -9.69
C GLU A 55 29.61 -2.60 -8.73
N ALA A 56 28.36 -2.49 -9.17
CA ALA A 56 27.26 -2.01 -8.33
C ALA A 56 27.06 -2.86 -7.06
N ARG A 57 27.26 -4.18 -7.12
CA ARG A 57 27.13 -5.07 -5.95
C ARG A 57 28.23 -4.84 -4.91
N LEU A 58 29.42 -4.43 -5.36
CA LEU A 58 30.58 -4.13 -4.52
C LEU A 58 30.52 -2.72 -3.91
N PHE A 59 29.49 -1.93 -4.22
CA PHE A 59 29.32 -0.60 -3.65
C PHE A 59 29.28 -0.67 -2.12
N THR A 60 30.04 0.20 -1.48
CA THR A 60 30.06 0.33 -0.02
C THR A 60 29.85 1.79 0.36
N MET A 61 29.24 1.99 1.54
CA MET A 61 29.01 3.30 2.11
C MET A 61 29.22 3.18 3.62
N SER A 62 29.94 4.12 4.23
CA SER A 62 30.11 4.12 5.68
C SER A 62 28.82 4.56 6.38
N LEU A 63 28.64 4.20 7.66
CA LEU A 63 27.50 4.67 8.45
C LEU A 63 27.45 6.21 8.52
N SER A 64 28.62 6.85 8.56
CA SER A 64 28.74 8.32 8.54
C SER A 64 28.25 8.90 7.21
N ASP A 65 28.60 8.29 6.07
CA ASP A 65 28.14 8.73 4.75
C ASP A 65 26.63 8.51 4.59
N MET A 66 26.09 7.43 5.16
CA MET A 66 24.66 7.14 5.18
C MET A 66 23.89 8.20 5.97
N GLU A 67 24.36 8.55 7.17
CA GLU A 67 23.79 9.64 7.96
C GLU A 67 23.84 10.98 7.19
N ASP A 68 24.99 11.28 6.57
CA ASP A 68 25.17 12.49 5.78
C ASP A 68 24.17 12.56 4.62
N MET A 69 23.96 11.44 3.93
CA MET A 69 23.00 11.32 2.84
C MET A 69 21.56 11.55 3.34
N MET A 70 21.16 10.92 4.44
CA MET A 70 19.85 11.13 5.08
C MET A 70 19.61 12.62 5.35
N ARG A 71 20.58 13.27 6.02
CA ARG A 71 20.48 14.70 6.37
C ARG A 71 20.44 15.60 5.14
N ARG A 72 21.15 15.25 4.06
CA ARG A 72 21.16 16.03 2.81
C ARG A 72 19.84 15.91 2.05
N LEU A 73 19.31 14.69 1.91
CA LEU A 73 18.05 14.44 1.21
C LEU A 73 16.87 15.09 1.94
N TYR A 74 16.81 14.97 3.26
CA TYR A 74 15.80 15.65 4.09
C TYR A 74 15.82 17.17 3.90
N ARG A 75 17.00 17.80 4.03
CA ARG A 75 17.15 19.26 3.81
C ARG A 75 16.74 19.69 2.41
N ARG A 76 17.02 18.86 1.40
CA ARG A 76 16.64 19.15 0.02
C ARG A 76 15.13 19.04 -0.17
N SER A 77 14.50 18.03 0.41
CA SER A 77 13.05 17.82 0.33
C SER A 77 12.29 18.96 1.00
N LEU A 78 12.66 19.32 2.24
CA LEU A 78 12.09 20.49 2.93
C LEU A 78 12.23 21.80 2.14
N ARG A 79 13.36 21.99 1.46
CA ARG A 79 13.58 23.17 0.61
C ARG A 79 12.60 23.18 -0.55
N VAL A 80 12.38 22.04 -1.20
CA VAL A 80 11.44 21.92 -2.31
C VAL A 80 10.00 22.12 -1.86
N GLU A 81 9.59 21.46 -0.77
CA GLU A 81 8.26 21.65 -0.17
C GLU A 81 7.99 23.14 0.09
N ARG A 82 8.94 23.84 0.71
CA ARG A 82 8.84 25.29 0.97
C ARG A 82 8.74 26.12 -0.30
N ILE A 83 9.56 25.83 -1.31
CA ILE A 83 9.55 26.58 -2.59
C ILE A 83 8.23 26.40 -3.33
N LEU A 84 7.67 25.20 -3.27
CA LEU A 84 6.43 24.84 -3.96
C LEU A 84 5.17 25.13 -3.12
N GLY A 85 5.32 25.55 -1.86
CA GLY A 85 4.20 25.76 -0.96
C GLY A 85 3.44 24.46 -0.63
N ILE A 86 4.14 23.34 -0.62
CA ILE A 86 3.58 22.03 -0.26
C ILE A 86 3.45 21.97 1.25
N ASP A 87 2.22 21.76 1.73
CA ASP A 87 1.87 21.60 3.14
C ASP A 87 1.04 20.33 3.29
N ASN A 88 1.73 19.20 3.12
CA ASN A 88 1.16 17.87 3.22
C ASN A 88 1.05 17.46 4.69
N ALA A 89 -0.07 16.85 5.08
CA ALA A 89 -0.19 16.29 6.41
C ALA A 89 0.58 14.97 6.56
N PHE A 90 0.83 14.26 5.46
CA PHE A 90 1.48 12.95 5.47
C PHE A 90 2.72 12.88 4.59
N HIS A 91 2.63 13.26 3.30
CA HIS A 91 3.69 13.13 2.29
C HIS A 91 4.74 14.22 2.54
N THR A 92 5.32 14.13 3.72
CA THR A 92 6.30 15.01 4.30
C THR A 92 7.66 14.38 4.10
N SER A 93 8.69 15.21 4.14
CA SER A 93 10.07 14.73 4.14
C SER A 93 10.37 13.69 5.25
N LEU A 94 9.59 13.65 6.34
CA LEU A 94 9.76 12.68 7.42
C LEU A 94 9.16 11.31 7.08
N HIS A 95 8.06 11.26 6.32
CA HIS A 95 7.45 10.02 5.86
C HIS A 95 8.45 9.13 5.10
N ASN A 96 9.32 9.72 4.27
CA ASN A 96 10.36 8.99 3.55
C ASN A 96 11.31 8.20 4.47
N PHE A 97 11.54 8.68 5.69
CA PHE A 97 12.36 7.98 6.68
C PHE A 97 11.60 6.84 7.35
N GLU A 98 10.29 6.98 7.50
CA GLU A 98 9.43 5.92 8.01
C GLU A 98 9.35 4.76 7.03
N VAL A 99 9.28 5.05 5.73
CA VAL A 99 9.40 4.04 4.66
C VAL A 99 10.77 3.38 4.70
N LEU A 100 11.85 4.17 4.84
CA LEU A 100 13.20 3.63 4.94
C LEU A 100 13.32 2.64 6.11
N LEU A 101 12.86 3.02 7.30
CA LEU A 101 12.90 2.15 8.48
C LEU A 101 12.21 0.81 8.21
N ARG A 102 11.06 0.82 7.53
CA ARG A 102 10.33 -0.41 7.16
C ARG A 102 11.09 -1.25 6.15
N LEU A 103 11.63 -0.64 5.09
CA LEU A 103 12.45 -1.36 4.11
C LEU A 103 13.65 -2.04 4.77
N LEU A 104 14.32 -1.36 5.68
CA LEU A 104 15.46 -1.92 6.42
C LEU A 104 15.06 -3.15 7.24
N LEU A 105 13.90 -3.13 7.90
CA LEU A 105 13.40 -4.29 8.65
C LEU A 105 13.08 -5.49 7.75
N LEU A 106 12.75 -5.27 6.48
CA LEU A 106 12.55 -6.36 5.51
C LEU A 106 13.89 -6.99 5.07
N GLU A 107 15.00 -6.30 5.26
CA GLU A 107 16.34 -6.84 5.03
C GLU A 107 16.87 -7.61 6.24
N TRP A 108 16.06 -7.76 7.31
CA TRP A 108 16.49 -8.52 8.48
C TRP A 108 16.77 -9.99 8.11
N PRO A 109 17.93 -10.55 8.47
CA PRO A 109 18.30 -11.90 8.06
C PRO A 109 17.33 -12.98 8.55
N CYS A 110 16.96 -13.90 7.66
CA CYS A 110 16.12 -15.06 7.98
C CYS A 110 16.66 -15.85 9.17
N GLY A 111 15.77 -16.24 10.08
CA GLY A 111 16.11 -17.09 11.22
C GLY A 111 16.85 -16.37 12.35
N HIS A 112 17.10 -15.06 12.22
CA HIS A 112 17.59 -14.22 13.30
C HIS A 112 16.38 -13.59 14.01
N SER A 113 16.35 -13.68 15.34
CA SER A 113 15.31 -13.01 16.12
C SER A 113 15.42 -11.50 15.97
N LEU A 114 14.32 -10.84 15.62
CA LEU A 114 14.24 -9.39 15.60
C LEU A 114 14.09 -8.86 17.04
N PRO A 115 15.00 -7.98 17.53
CA PRO A 115 14.83 -7.36 18.83
C PRO A 115 13.50 -6.62 18.95
N GLU A 116 12.85 -6.67 20.11
CA GLU A 116 11.48 -6.14 20.28
C GLU A 116 11.41 -4.62 20.03
N ASP A 117 12.45 -3.89 20.41
CA ASP A 117 12.57 -2.45 20.16
C ASP A 117 12.71 -2.12 18.67
N VAL A 118 13.43 -2.96 17.91
CA VAL A 118 13.52 -2.88 16.44
C VAL A 118 12.17 -3.24 15.82
N ARG A 119 11.54 -4.34 16.24
CA ARG A 119 10.21 -4.78 15.75
C ARG A 119 9.14 -3.70 15.94
N ARG A 120 9.17 -2.99 17.07
CA ARG A 120 8.24 -1.90 17.38
C ARG A 120 8.61 -0.57 16.73
N ALA A 121 9.85 -0.38 16.29
CA ALA A 121 10.32 0.87 15.71
C ALA A 121 9.44 1.42 14.56
N PRO A 122 8.97 0.62 13.57
CA PRO A 122 8.08 1.13 12.52
C PRO A 122 6.68 1.51 13.03
N LEU A 123 6.27 1.06 14.21
CA LEU A 123 4.95 1.33 14.78
C LEU A 123 4.89 2.66 15.57
N LYS A 124 6.03 3.35 15.73
CA LYS A 124 6.14 4.61 16.49
C LYS A 124 6.02 5.84 15.59
N VAL A 125 5.43 6.91 16.11
CA VAL A 125 5.52 8.25 15.51
C VAL A 125 6.83 8.91 15.86
N TYR A 126 7.54 9.35 14.83
CA TYR A 126 8.69 10.20 14.97
C TYR A 126 8.27 11.64 14.71
N ARG A 127 8.65 12.56 15.61
CA ARG A 127 8.28 13.99 15.49
C ARG A 127 9.40 14.84 14.89
N SER A 128 10.59 14.27 14.72
CA SER A 128 11.74 14.98 14.16
C SER A 128 12.66 14.04 13.39
N MET A 129 13.44 14.63 12.47
CA MET A 129 14.45 13.90 11.72
C MET A 129 15.51 13.29 12.64
N GLU A 130 15.88 13.96 13.73
CA GLU A 130 16.85 13.45 14.69
C GLU A 130 16.37 12.17 15.36
N SER A 131 15.08 12.13 15.76
CA SER A 131 14.50 10.98 16.45
C SER A 131 14.46 9.74 15.56
N ILE A 132 14.03 9.87 14.31
CA ILE A 132 13.98 8.73 13.38
C ILE A 132 15.36 8.34 12.90
N THR A 133 16.25 9.31 12.64
CA THR A 133 17.61 9.04 12.15
C THR A 133 18.41 8.21 13.14
N ALA A 134 18.31 8.50 14.43
CA ALA A 134 18.99 7.72 15.46
C ALA A 134 18.56 6.24 15.43
N VAL A 135 17.25 5.99 15.32
CA VAL A 135 16.71 4.62 15.25
C VAL A 135 17.09 3.94 13.94
N THR A 136 16.96 4.62 12.81
CA THR A 136 17.35 4.12 11.48
C THR A 136 18.83 3.75 11.45
N LEU A 137 19.73 4.59 11.99
CA LEU A 137 21.16 4.29 12.03
C LEU A 137 21.49 3.09 12.94
N ASN A 138 20.75 2.93 14.05
CA ASN A 138 20.88 1.75 14.89
C ASN A 138 20.51 0.48 14.12
N VAL A 139 19.36 0.49 13.43
CA VAL A 139 18.92 -0.62 12.59
C VAL A 139 19.92 -0.93 11.48
N ILE A 140 20.45 0.09 10.80
CA ILE A 140 21.48 -0.09 9.76
C ILE A 140 22.72 -0.78 10.33
N ARG A 141 23.18 -0.34 11.51
CA ARG A 141 24.35 -0.93 12.17
C ARG A 141 24.12 -2.42 12.44
N GLU A 142 22.99 -2.75 13.06
CA GLU A 142 22.61 -4.13 13.35
C GLU A 142 22.53 -4.99 12.08
N LEU A 143 21.92 -4.48 11.01
CA LEU A 143 21.84 -5.19 9.73
C LEU A 143 23.23 -5.49 9.15
N VAL A 144 24.13 -4.51 9.17
CA VAL A 144 25.52 -4.68 8.69
C VAL A 144 26.29 -5.68 9.56
N GLU A 145 26.14 -5.60 10.88
CA GLU A 145 26.75 -6.55 11.83
C GLU A 145 26.21 -7.98 11.63
N ASN A 146 24.95 -8.13 11.22
CA ASN A 146 24.32 -9.40 10.86
C ASN A 146 24.56 -9.82 9.40
N GLY A 147 25.48 -9.15 8.68
CA GLY A 147 25.96 -9.58 7.36
C GLY A 147 25.18 -9.06 6.16
N VAL A 148 24.25 -8.12 6.36
CA VAL A 148 23.57 -7.44 5.24
C VAL A 148 24.56 -6.51 4.55
N HIS A 149 24.71 -6.67 3.24
CA HIS A 149 25.72 -5.94 2.48
C HIS A 149 25.36 -4.44 2.39
N PRO A 150 26.32 -3.50 2.59
CA PRO A 150 26.05 -2.06 2.55
C PRO A 150 25.43 -1.55 1.25
N SER A 151 25.66 -2.21 0.10
CA SER A 151 25.00 -1.85 -1.16
C SER A 151 23.48 -2.05 -1.14
N ILE A 152 22.97 -3.02 -0.37
CA ILE A 152 21.53 -3.24 -0.17
C ILE A 152 20.95 -2.08 0.62
N ILE A 153 21.58 -1.72 1.73
CA ILE A 153 21.19 -0.58 2.56
C ILE A 153 21.20 0.71 1.75
N ALA A 154 22.27 0.96 0.98
CA ALA A 154 22.41 2.13 0.13
C ALA A 154 21.28 2.24 -0.91
N ARG A 155 20.91 1.12 -1.54
CA ARG A 155 19.78 1.04 -2.47
C ARG A 155 18.48 1.46 -1.78
N ASP A 156 18.19 0.89 -0.62
CA ASP A 156 16.92 1.15 0.09
C ASP A 156 16.84 2.58 0.61
N MET A 157 17.96 3.13 1.06
CA MET A 157 18.05 4.55 1.39
C MET A 157 17.75 5.44 0.19
N LEU A 158 18.33 5.17 -0.98
CA LEU A 158 18.08 5.97 -2.18
C LEU A 158 16.63 5.85 -2.66
N ALA A 159 16.06 4.65 -2.59
CA ALA A 159 14.67 4.39 -2.95
C ALA A 159 13.71 5.12 -2.00
N ALA A 160 13.78 4.83 -0.70
CA ALA A 160 12.84 5.37 0.28
C ALA A 160 12.99 6.88 0.49
N LEU A 161 14.21 7.40 0.62
CA LEU A 161 14.43 8.82 0.93
C LEU A 161 14.02 9.74 -0.23
N GLY A 162 13.99 9.21 -1.45
CA GLY A 162 13.64 9.95 -2.66
C GLY A 162 12.24 9.71 -3.20
N HIS A 163 11.49 8.72 -2.69
CA HIS A 163 10.28 8.24 -3.39
C HIS A 163 9.19 9.32 -3.53
N ASP A 164 8.92 10.09 -2.47
CA ASP A 164 7.91 11.16 -2.48
C ASP A 164 8.51 12.58 -2.58
N PHE A 165 9.69 12.70 -3.19
CA PHE A 165 10.33 13.99 -3.33
C PHE A 165 9.47 14.98 -4.14
N GLY A 166 8.96 16.03 -3.47
CA GLY A 166 8.12 17.05 -4.08
C GLY A 166 6.66 16.61 -4.31
N HIS A 167 6.21 15.56 -3.62
CA HIS A 167 4.82 15.11 -3.68
C HIS A 167 3.87 16.22 -3.22
N SER A 168 2.78 16.47 -3.95
CA SER A 168 1.86 17.60 -3.68
C SER A 168 0.65 17.21 -2.83
N GLY A 169 0.59 15.96 -2.38
CA GLY A 169 -0.57 15.38 -1.71
C GLY A 169 -1.71 15.01 -2.67
N GLY A 170 -1.51 15.22 -3.97
CA GLY A 170 -2.39 14.82 -5.07
C GLY A 170 -1.99 13.48 -5.67
N THR A 171 -2.86 12.92 -6.51
CA THR A 171 -2.54 11.65 -7.22
C THR A 171 -2.39 11.82 -8.72
N ASP A 172 -1.72 10.86 -9.36
CA ASP A 172 -1.58 10.77 -10.82
C ASP A 172 -2.88 10.36 -11.54
N ARG A 173 -4.03 10.32 -10.84
CA ARG A 173 -5.30 9.95 -11.47
C ARG A 173 -5.83 11.12 -12.28
N VAL A 174 -5.71 10.96 -13.58
CA VAL A 174 -6.45 11.72 -14.57
C VAL A 174 -7.67 10.92 -15.04
N ASP A 175 -8.75 11.62 -15.37
CA ASP A 175 -9.90 11.05 -16.05
C ASP A 175 -9.52 10.60 -17.48
N ARG A 176 -10.51 10.07 -18.20
CA ARG A 176 -10.32 9.61 -19.60
C ARG A 176 -9.90 10.71 -20.58
N HIS A 177 -9.92 11.98 -20.16
CA HIS A 177 -9.54 13.15 -20.95
C HIS A 177 -8.21 13.77 -20.47
N GLY A 178 -7.53 13.16 -19.49
CA GLY A 178 -6.28 13.70 -18.96
C GLY A 178 -6.48 14.80 -17.90
N VAL A 179 -7.70 15.05 -17.45
CA VAL A 179 -8.01 16.04 -16.41
C VAL A 179 -7.87 15.39 -15.03
N PRO A 180 -7.26 16.03 -14.02
CA PRO A 180 -7.23 15.49 -12.66
C PRO A 180 -8.62 15.03 -12.20
N ALA A 181 -8.74 13.77 -11.80
CA ALA A 181 -9.99 13.24 -11.28
C ALA A 181 -10.33 13.93 -9.94
N PRO A 182 -11.62 14.13 -9.60
CA PRO A 182 -12.00 14.71 -8.30
C PRO A 182 -11.43 13.87 -7.14
N LEU A 183 -11.18 14.55 -6.00
CA LEU A 183 -10.49 14.06 -4.78
C LEU A 183 -10.44 12.54 -4.71
N THR A 184 -9.27 12.01 -5.00
CA THR A 184 -9.05 10.56 -4.90
C THR A 184 -8.95 10.13 -3.45
N HIS A 185 -9.05 8.82 -3.21
CA HIS A 185 -8.84 8.20 -1.90
C HIS A 185 -7.56 8.66 -1.19
N GLU A 186 -6.45 8.79 -1.92
CA GLU A 186 -5.17 9.27 -1.40
C GLU A 186 -5.23 10.77 -1.09
N GLU A 187 -5.93 11.59 -1.88
CA GLU A 187 -6.11 13.02 -1.59
C GLU A 187 -7.01 13.28 -0.37
N ALA A 188 -8.05 12.46 -0.18
CA ALA A 188 -8.91 12.50 1.00
C ALA A 188 -8.17 11.96 2.24
N ALA A 189 -7.39 10.89 2.09
CA ALA A 189 -6.50 10.38 3.11
C ALA A 189 -5.50 11.45 3.54
N GLU A 190 -4.82 12.08 2.58
CA GLU A 190 -3.81 13.11 2.80
C GLU A 190 -4.39 14.32 3.55
N LYS A 191 -5.54 14.83 3.12
CA LYS A 191 -6.06 16.12 3.60
C LYS A 191 -6.93 16.01 4.84
N HIS A 192 -7.54 14.86 5.10
CA HIS A 192 -8.55 14.72 6.15
C HIS A 192 -8.25 13.63 7.18
N VAL A 193 -7.71 12.47 6.78
CA VAL A 193 -7.53 11.32 7.68
C VAL A 193 -6.12 11.24 8.27
N ALA A 194 -5.10 11.58 7.47
CA ALA A 194 -3.70 11.57 7.87
C ALA A 194 -3.43 12.46 9.08
N LYS A 195 -3.95 13.70 9.06
CA LYS A 195 -3.76 14.65 10.15
C LYS A 195 -4.28 14.10 11.49
N ILE A 196 -5.46 13.48 11.46
CA ILE A 196 -6.08 12.81 12.59
C ILE A 196 -5.18 11.68 13.11
N GLY A 197 -4.71 10.80 12.23
CA GLY A 197 -3.88 9.67 12.65
C GLY A 197 -2.53 10.11 13.25
N VAL A 198 -1.90 11.15 12.69
CA VAL A 198 -0.66 11.72 13.25
C VAL A 198 -0.90 12.35 14.62
N GLU A 199 -2.00 13.08 14.82
CA GLU A 199 -2.39 13.64 16.13
C GLU A 199 -2.58 12.55 17.19
N LEU A 200 -3.00 11.35 16.79
CA LEU A 200 -3.20 10.19 17.65
C LEU A 200 -1.94 9.35 17.89
N GLY A 201 -0.80 9.74 17.31
CA GLY A 201 0.44 9.01 17.49
C GLY A 201 0.61 7.81 16.56
N PHE A 202 -0.05 7.79 15.39
CA PHE A 202 0.23 6.82 14.33
C PHE A 202 1.26 7.30 13.33
N PRO A 203 2.26 6.46 12.97
CA PRO A 203 3.25 6.82 11.98
C PRO A 203 2.52 7.14 10.67
N PRO A 204 2.75 8.32 10.07
CA PRO A 204 2.26 8.68 8.76
C PRO A 204 2.23 7.47 7.82
N ALA A 205 3.39 6.81 7.60
CA ALA A 205 3.54 5.67 6.68
C ALA A 205 2.44 4.60 6.83
N LEU A 206 2.08 4.24 8.07
CA LEU A 206 1.00 3.27 8.29
C LEU A 206 -0.35 3.78 7.83
N ILE A 207 -0.64 5.06 7.99
CA ILE A 207 -1.92 5.66 7.62
C ILE A 207 -2.07 5.70 6.09
N LEU A 208 -1.07 6.17 5.34
CA LEU A 208 -1.22 6.23 3.88
C LEU A 208 -1.10 4.87 3.22
N GLU A 209 -0.12 4.04 3.58
CA GLU A 209 -0.01 2.71 2.97
C GLU A 209 -1.25 1.87 3.32
N SER A 210 -1.97 2.20 4.40
CA SER A 210 -3.29 1.64 4.69
C SER A 210 -4.41 2.14 3.80
N MET A 211 -4.47 3.42 3.48
CA MET A 211 -5.57 3.98 2.68
C MET A 211 -5.30 3.89 1.18
N ALA A 212 -4.05 4.17 0.78
CA ALA A 212 -3.53 4.03 -0.57
C ALA A 212 -3.27 2.57 -0.93
N GLY A 213 -2.66 1.77 -0.02
CA GLY A 213 -2.23 0.39 -0.29
C GLY A 213 -3.35 -0.65 -0.25
N ILE A 214 -4.32 -0.57 0.68
CA ILE A 214 -5.45 -1.53 0.70
C ILE A 214 -6.22 -1.55 -0.63
N ARG A 215 -6.08 -0.50 -1.45
CA ARG A 215 -6.50 -0.51 -2.84
C ARG A 215 -5.46 -0.04 -3.85
N ALA A 216 -4.17 0.01 -3.54
CA ALA A 216 -3.12 0.03 -4.58
C ALA A 216 -3.06 -1.36 -5.24
N THR A 217 -3.61 -2.39 -4.58
CA THR A 217 -4.13 -3.56 -5.27
C THR A 217 -5.32 -3.31 -6.21
N THR A 218 -5.73 -2.07 -6.45
CA THR A 218 -6.53 -1.62 -7.62
C THR A 218 -5.70 -0.92 -8.71
N PHE A 219 -4.36 -0.93 -8.64
CA PHE A 219 -3.53 -0.99 -9.85
C PHE A 219 -3.84 -2.24 -10.71
N TYR A 220 -4.69 -3.14 -10.20
CA TYR A 220 -5.13 -4.39 -10.82
C TYR A 220 -6.39 -4.27 -11.70
N SER A 221 -6.97 -3.08 -11.88
CA SER A 221 -8.13 -2.94 -12.78
C SER A 221 -8.30 -1.54 -13.38
N ARG A 222 -7.26 -0.97 -13.99
CA ARG A 222 -7.52 0.08 -15.01
C ARG A 222 -8.02 -0.62 -16.27
N PRO A 223 -9.25 -0.34 -16.76
CA PRO A 223 -9.73 -0.91 -18.02
C PRO A 223 -8.69 -0.65 -19.12
N GLY A 224 -8.26 -1.72 -19.82
CA GLY A 224 -7.32 -1.62 -20.95
C GLY A 224 -5.82 -1.64 -20.62
N ARG A 225 -5.40 -1.78 -19.35
CA ARG A 225 -3.98 -2.04 -19.02
C ARG A 225 -3.79 -3.45 -18.47
N LYS A 226 -2.77 -4.17 -18.98
CA LYS A 226 -2.38 -5.47 -18.44
C LYS A 226 -1.98 -5.31 -16.97
N ARG A 227 -2.39 -6.27 -16.15
CA ARG A 227 -1.96 -6.43 -14.76
C ARG A 227 -0.43 -6.48 -14.72
N VAL A 228 0.22 -5.43 -14.23
CA VAL A 228 1.67 -5.45 -14.00
C VAL A 228 1.88 -6.27 -12.73
N GLN A 229 2.34 -7.50 -12.89
CA GLN A 229 2.85 -8.29 -11.76
C GLN A 229 4.28 -7.85 -11.51
N ALA A 230 4.66 -7.74 -10.23
CA ALA A 230 6.05 -7.54 -9.85
C ALA A 230 6.92 -8.60 -10.54
N ALA A 231 7.77 -8.16 -11.46
CA ALA A 231 8.55 -9.02 -12.33
C ALA A 231 9.70 -9.71 -11.59
N ASN A 232 10.15 -9.13 -10.48
CA ASN A 232 11.26 -9.62 -9.69
C ASN A 232 11.03 -9.41 -8.18
N ASP A 233 11.97 -9.92 -7.37
CA ASP A 233 11.90 -9.83 -5.91
C ASP A 233 11.97 -8.39 -5.39
N PHE A 234 12.71 -7.52 -6.09
CA PHE A 234 12.80 -6.10 -5.77
C PHE A 234 11.45 -5.40 -5.89
N GLU A 235 10.72 -5.61 -6.99
CA GLU A 235 9.37 -5.08 -7.18
C GLU A 235 8.37 -5.69 -6.18
N ARG A 236 8.56 -6.95 -5.78
CA ARG A 236 7.73 -7.57 -4.73
C ARG A 236 7.94 -6.94 -3.36
N ARG A 237 9.19 -6.64 -2.99
CA ARG A 237 9.53 -5.94 -1.74
C ARG A 237 9.02 -4.51 -1.73
N LEU A 238 9.06 -3.81 -2.87
CA LEU A 238 8.47 -2.47 -3.02
C LEU A 238 6.92 -2.49 -2.98
N ALA A 239 6.28 -3.56 -3.43
CA ALA A 239 4.82 -3.71 -3.46
C ALA A 239 4.19 -4.09 -2.10
N LEU A 240 4.94 -4.01 -0.99
CA LEU A 240 4.46 -4.33 0.36
C LEU A 240 3.59 -3.24 1.01
N ALA A 241 3.32 -2.14 0.32
CA ALA A 241 2.40 -1.09 0.81
C ALA A 241 1.04 -1.66 1.28
N ASP A 242 0.50 -2.66 0.59
CA ASP A 242 -0.76 -3.32 1.01
C ASP A 242 -0.67 -3.96 2.40
N VAL A 243 0.50 -4.52 2.73
CA VAL A 243 0.77 -5.16 4.02
C VAL A 243 0.87 -4.13 5.11
N MET A 244 1.62 -3.04 4.86
CA MET A 244 1.86 -1.95 5.80
C MET A 244 0.54 -1.31 6.25
N GLY A 245 -0.45 -1.32 5.37
CA GLY A 245 -1.80 -0.92 5.69
C GLY A 245 -2.56 -1.75 6.72
N CYS A 246 -2.18 -3.01 6.82
CA CYS A 246 -2.84 -4.01 7.63
C CYS A 246 -2.12 -4.28 8.95
N VAL A 247 -1.05 -3.55 9.28
CA VAL A 247 -0.25 -3.77 10.51
C VAL A 247 -0.71 -2.93 11.70
N LEU A 248 -1.65 -2.00 11.52
CA LEU A 248 -2.23 -1.26 12.65
C LEU A 248 -2.97 -2.21 13.61
N PRO A 249 -3.04 -1.93 14.91
CA PRO A 249 -3.91 -2.68 15.82
C PRO A 249 -5.38 -2.68 15.34
N PRO A 250 -6.20 -3.68 15.72
CA PRO A 250 -7.53 -3.88 15.16
C PRO A 250 -8.47 -2.67 15.26
N ASP A 251 -8.58 -2.04 16.42
CA ASP A 251 -9.40 -0.85 16.63
C ASP A 251 -8.97 0.32 15.75
N LEU A 252 -7.66 0.54 15.65
CA LEU A 252 -7.06 1.63 14.90
C LEU A 252 -7.14 1.41 13.40
N TRP A 253 -6.97 0.16 12.97
CA TRP A 253 -7.24 -0.22 11.60
C TRP A 253 -8.72 0.03 11.27
N LEU A 254 -9.64 -0.34 12.16
CA LEU A 254 -11.07 -0.16 11.91
C LEU A 254 -11.42 1.32 11.72
N THR A 255 -10.98 2.19 12.64
CA THR A 255 -11.31 3.63 12.66
C THR A 255 -10.61 4.43 11.59
N HIS A 256 -9.34 4.11 11.29
CA HIS A 256 -8.50 4.96 10.44
C HIS A 256 -8.29 4.39 9.05
N VAL A 257 -8.72 3.14 8.82
CA VAL A 257 -8.49 2.45 7.55
C VAL A 257 -9.75 1.79 7.02
N GLY A 258 -10.23 0.73 7.68
CA GLY A 258 -11.31 -0.10 7.18
C GLY A 258 -12.57 0.72 6.92
N VAL A 259 -12.98 1.53 7.90
CA VAL A 259 -14.22 2.32 7.80
C VAL A 259 -14.08 3.56 6.92
N PRO A 260 -12.98 4.33 6.95
CA PRO A 260 -12.73 5.38 5.97
C PRO A 260 -12.73 4.86 4.52
N VAL A 261 -12.10 3.71 4.26
CA VAL A 261 -12.11 3.06 2.94
C VAL A 261 -13.53 2.63 2.55
N LEU A 262 -14.32 2.12 3.49
CA LEU A 262 -15.74 1.83 3.28
C LEU A 262 -16.51 3.11 2.88
N LEU A 263 -16.40 4.18 3.66
CA LEU A 263 -17.09 5.46 3.43
C LEU A 263 -16.77 6.03 2.03
N GLU A 264 -15.52 5.94 1.59
CA GLU A 264 -15.08 6.40 0.27
C GLU A 264 -15.76 5.66 -0.89
N LYS A 265 -16.06 4.36 -0.73
CA LYS A 265 -16.64 3.55 -1.81
C LYS A 265 -18.14 3.61 -1.90
N ILE A 266 -18.81 3.87 -0.79
CA ILE A 266 -20.28 3.96 -0.72
C ILE A 266 -20.86 4.86 -1.82
N PRO A 267 -20.36 6.08 -2.10
CA PRO A 267 -20.86 6.90 -3.21
C PRO A 267 -20.75 6.24 -4.59
N THR A 268 -19.68 5.47 -4.82
CA THR A 268 -19.45 4.76 -6.08
C THR A 268 -20.39 3.57 -6.21
N TRP A 269 -20.53 2.76 -5.16
CA TRP A 269 -21.47 1.64 -5.11
C TRP A 269 -22.92 2.10 -5.24
N LYS A 270 -23.32 3.15 -4.53
CA LYS A 270 -24.66 3.75 -4.61
C LYS A 270 -25.00 4.16 -6.04
N ARG A 271 -24.09 4.87 -6.71
CA ARG A 271 -24.26 5.22 -8.14
C ARG A 271 -24.35 3.97 -9.01
N ARG A 272 -23.53 2.94 -8.75
CA ARG A 272 -23.50 1.74 -9.59
C ARG A 272 -24.74 0.87 -9.44
N LEU A 273 -25.24 0.69 -8.21
CA LEU A 273 -26.47 -0.06 -7.90
C LEU A 273 -27.68 0.46 -8.68
N THR A 274 -27.77 1.78 -8.91
CA THR A 274 -28.87 2.35 -9.71
C THR A 274 -28.85 1.99 -11.19
N ARG A 275 -27.73 1.49 -11.73
CA ARG A 275 -27.53 1.26 -13.17
C ARG A 275 -27.26 -0.19 -13.53
N ILE A 276 -26.55 -0.92 -12.66
CA ILE A 276 -25.97 -2.23 -12.99
C ILE A 276 -27.03 -3.27 -13.36
N SER A 277 -28.19 -3.29 -12.70
CA SER A 277 -29.29 -4.20 -13.05
C SER A 277 -29.82 -3.95 -14.48
N GLY A 278 -29.90 -2.68 -14.90
CA GLY A 278 -30.31 -2.32 -16.26
C GLY A 278 -29.28 -2.73 -17.31
N ASP A 279 -27.99 -2.59 -16.99
CA ASP A 279 -26.90 -3.03 -17.88
C ASP A 279 -26.87 -4.55 -18.04
N ILE A 280 -27.05 -5.29 -16.94
CA ILE A 280 -27.13 -6.77 -16.95
C ILE A 280 -28.29 -7.23 -17.84
N GLU A 281 -29.49 -6.69 -17.64
CA GLU A 281 -30.66 -7.08 -18.43
C GLU A 281 -30.54 -6.66 -19.90
N ARG A 282 -29.91 -5.50 -20.19
CA ARG A 282 -29.61 -5.08 -21.57
C ARG A 282 -28.70 -6.09 -22.28
N VAL A 283 -27.56 -6.44 -21.69
CA VAL A 283 -26.58 -7.35 -22.31
C VAL A 283 -27.16 -8.77 -22.42
N LYS A 284 -27.90 -9.23 -21.41
CA LYS A 284 -28.63 -10.50 -21.44
C LYS A 284 -29.65 -10.56 -22.57
N GLY A 285 -30.42 -9.49 -22.77
CA GLY A 285 -31.36 -9.37 -23.88
C GLY A 285 -30.68 -9.34 -25.25
N GLU A 286 -29.53 -8.67 -25.38
CA GLU A 286 -28.69 -8.71 -26.58
C GLU A 286 -28.21 -10.15 -26.88
N LEU A 287 -27.68 -10.85 -25.88
CA LEU A 287 -27.19 -12.24 -25.99
C LEU A 287 -28.28 -13.24 -26.41
N GLN A 288 -29.51 -13.07 -25.92
CA GLN A 288 -30.64 -13.91 -26.28
C GLN A 288 -31.10 -13.73 -27.74
N ARG A 289 -30.91 -12.54 -28.30
CA ARG A 289 -31.28 -12.22 -29.69
C ARG A 289 -30.18 -12.54 -30.70
N MET A 290 -28.94 -12.70 -30.24
CA MET A 290 -27.80 -13.06 -31.10
C MET A 290 -27.85 -14.54 -31.50
N PRO A 291 -27.63 -14.87 -32.79
CA PRO A 291 -27.41 -16.26 -33.21
C PRO A 291 -26.19 -16.87 -32.51
N ALA A 292 -26.20 -18.20 -32.32
CA ALA A 292 -25.08 -18.92 -31.69
C ALA A 292 -23.76 -18.79 -32.48
N ALA A 293 -23.85 -18.56 -33.80
CA ALA A 293 -22.70 -18.39 -34.69
C ALA A 293 -22.23 -16.92 -34.84
N ASP A 294 -22.84 -15.95 -34.15
CA ASP A 294 -22.37 -14.54 -34.23
C ASP A 294 -20.99 -14.42 -33.58
N VAL A 295 -20.02 -13.95 -34.36
CA VAL A 295 -18.61 -13.76 -33.94
C VAL A 295 -18.45 -12.83 -32.74
N ARG A 296 -19.39 -11.90 -32.52
CA ARG A 296 -19.36 -10.96 -31.38
C ARG A 296 -19.99 -11.52 -30.11
N ARG A 297 -20.64 -12.70 -30.20
CA ARG A 297 -21.33 -13.31 -29.06
C ARG A 297 -20.37 -13.55 -27.87
N LYS A 298 -19.15 -14.01 -28.15
CA LYS A 298 -18.13 -14.27 -27.12
C LYS A 298 -17.76 -13.01 -26.34
N GLU A 299 -17.63 -11.87 -27.01
CA GLU A 299 -17.34 -10.58 -26.36
C GLU A 299 -18.49 -10.16 -25.44
N LYS A 300 -19.73 -10.36 -25.88
CA LYS A 300 -20.93 -10.06 -25.09
C LYS A 300 -21.12 -11.00 -23.91
N GLU A 301 -20.75 -12.28 -24.04
CA GLU A 301 -20.76 -13.24 -22.95
C GLU A 301 -19.72 -12.86 -21.88
N GLU A 302 -18.58 -12.32 -22.29
CA GLU A 302 -17.58 -11.78 -21.36
C GLU A 302 -18.09 -10.50 -20.69
N GLU A 303 -18.65 -9.54 -21.44
CA GLU A 303 -19.29 -8.34 -20.88
C GLU A 303 -20.35 -8.71 -19.82
N TYR A 304 -21.19 -9.72 -20.10
CA TYR A 304 -22.20 -10.20 -19.15
C TYR A 304 -21.58 -10.79 -17.88
N LYS A 305 -20.54 -11.62 -18.00
CA LYS A 305 -19.82 -12.17 -16.84
C LYS A 305 -19.14 -11.07 -16.03
N GLU A 306 -18.53 -10.09 -16.68
CA GLU A 306 -17.91 -8.95 -16.03
C GLU A 306 -18.94 -8.13 -15.23
N LEU A 307 -20.12 -7.89 -15.78
CA LEU A 307 -21.21 -7.20 -15.10
C LEU A 307 -21.74 -7.98 -13.89
N LEU A 308 -21.91 -9.30 -14.00
CA LEU A 308 -22.30 -10.14 -12.86
C LEU A 308 -21.22 -10.14 -11.76
N ALA A 309 -19.95 -10.22 -12.14
CA ALA A 309 -18.83 -10.15 -11.21
C ALA A 309 -18.68 -8.76 -10.59
N GLU A 310 -19.03 -7.69 -11.31
CA GLU A 310 -19.10 -6.34 -10.75
C GLU A 310 -20.24 -6.22 -9.72
N ASP A 311 -21.44 -6.72 -10.03
CA ASP A 311 -22.58 -6.69 -9.09
C ASP A 311 -22.27 -7.43 -7.79
N GLY A 312 -21.68 -8.62 -7.89
CA GLY A 312 -21.26 -9.41 -6.73
C GLY A 312 -20.11 -8.81 -5.91
N ARG A 313 -19.44 -7.76 -6.41
CA ARG A 313 -18.40 -7.01 -5.67
C ARG A 313 -18.94 -5.79 -4.94
N ILE A 314 -20.21 -5.42 -5.14
CA ILE A 314 -20.83 -4.31 -4.43
C ILE A 314 -21.25 -4.79 -3.05
N ILE A 315 -20.71 -4.15 -2.01
CA ILE A 315 -21.04 -4.42 -0.61
C ILE A 315 -22.33 -3.67 -0.24
N ARG A 316 -23.34 -4.41 0.20
CA ARG A 316 -24.70 -3.94 0.44
C ARG A 316 -25.08 -3.83 1.91
N ASP A 317 -24.34 -4.49 2.79
CA ASP A 317 -24.59 -4.48 4.23
C ASP A 317 -23.30 -4.68 5.05
N ILE A 318 -23.44 -4.62 6.38
CA ILE A 318 -22.32 -4.70 7.30
C ILE A 318 -21.69 -6.10 7.37
N GLU A 319 -22.48 -7.16 7.14
CA GLU A 319 -21.97 -8.53 7.13
C GLU A 319 -21.11 -8.79 5.89
N GLU A 320 -21.58 -8.36 4.73
CA GLU A 320 -20.82 -8.41 3.47
C GLU A 320 -19.51 -7.64 3.59
N TRP A 321 -19.50 -6.53 4.32
CA TRP A 321 -18.29 -5.77 4.56
C TRP A 321 -17.27 -6.55 5.41
N PHE A 322 -17.67 -7.06 6.58
CA PHE A 322 -16.77 -7.87 7.41
C PHE A 322 -16.24 -9.12 6.70
N ARG A 323 -17.09 -9.77 5.89
CA ARG A 323 -16.68 -10.92 5.06
C ARG A 323 -15.63 -10.51 4.02
N SER A 324 -15.80 -9.35 3.39
CA SER A 324 -14.85 -8.82 2.43
C SER A 324 -13.49 -8.53 3.08
N GLU A 325 -13.47 -7.86 4.23
CA GLU A 325 -12.22 -7.52 4.94
C GLU A 325 -11.50 -8.77 5.46
N ARG A 326 -12.24 -9.77 5.99
CA ARG A 326 -11.67 -11.09 6.32
C ARG A 326 -10.96 -11.72 5.11
N GLY A 327 -11.64 -11.76 3.97
CA GLY A 327 -11.09 -12.32 2.74
C GLY A 327 -9.85 -11.57 2.26
N PHE A 328 -9.83 -10.25 2.42
CA PHE A 328 -8.69 -9.43 2.14
C PHE A 328 -7.48 -9.77 3.04
N PHE A 329 -7.67 -9.87 4.36
CA PHE A 329 -6.56 -10.23 5.26
C PHE A 329 -5.99 -11.62 4.99
N LEU A 330 -6.84 -12.62 4.70
CA LEU A 330 -6.40 -13.95 4.30
C LEU A 330 -5.57 -13.91 3.02
N PHE A 331 -5.96 -13.08 2.05
CA PHE A 331 -5.19 -12.87 0.83
C PHE A 331 -3.82 -12.24 1.12
N ILE A 332 -3.76 -11.23 1.98
CA ILE A 332 -2.48 -10.62 2.38
C ILE A 332 -1.59 -11.66 3.08
N GLU A 333 -2.14 -12.40 4.05
CA GLU A 333 -1.40 -13.41 4.80
C GLU A 333 -0.81 -14.48 3.87
N ALA A 334 -1.61 -15.03 2.96
CA ALA A 334 -1.20 -16.14 2.11
C ALA A 334 -0.36 -15.74 0.89
N HIS A 335 -0.58 -14.54 0.33
CA HIS A 335 -0.02 -14.17 -0.98
C HIS A 335 0.91 -12.96 -0.97
N LYS A 336 0.88 -12.13 0.08
CA LYS A 336 1.72 -10.93 0.16
C LYS A 336 2.85 -11.06 1.17
N LEU A 337 2.63 -11.78 2.28
CA LEU A 337 3.69 -12.03 3.25
C LEU A 337 4.66 -13.14 2.78
N ASP A 338 4.13 -14.23 2.21
CA ASP A 338 4.91 -15.41 1.82
C ASP A 338 6.10 -15.13 0.89
N PRO A 339 5.97 -14.25 -0.14
CA PRO A 339 7.07 -13.99 -1.05
C PRO A 339 8.18 -13.13 -0.45
N VAL A 340 7.99 -12.51 0.73
CA VAL A 340 8.96 -11.60 1.32
C VAL A 340 9.54 -12.15 2.61
N SER A 341 10.85 -12.36 2.59
CA SER A 341 11.65 -12.77 3.74
C SER A 341 11.41 -11.85 4.96
N GLY A 342 11.22 -12.43 6.15
CA GLY A 342 11.01 -11.69 7.40
C GLY A 342 9.64 -11.03 7.57
N ALA A 343 8.85 -10.82 6.50
CA ALA A 343 7.57 -10.12 6.58
C ALA A 343 6.52 -10.84 7.46
N ARG A 344 6.51 -12.17 7.45
CA ARG A 344 5.61 -12.97 8.30
C ARG A 344 5.96 -12.87 9.78
N GLU A 345 7.24 -12.81 10.13
CA GLU A 345 7.69 -12.63 11.52
C GLU A 345 7.37 -11.22 12.04
N LEU A 346 7.41 -10.23 11.15
CA LEU A 346 7.07 -8.84 11.46
C LEU A 346 5.57 -8.63 11.69
N TRP A 347 4.72 -9.17 10.81
CA TRP A 347 3.32 -8.75 10.71
C TRP A 347 2.29 -9.88 10.70
N GLY A 348 2.74 -11.14 10.63
CA GLY A 348 1.85 -12.30 10.55
C GLY A 348 0.89 -12.39 11.74
N ASP A 349 1.38 -12.17 12.95
CA ASP A 349 0.54 -12.24 14.16
C ASP A 349 -0.56 -11.16 14.15
N ILE A 350 -0.23 -9.95 13.72
CA ILE A 350 -1.19 -8.85 13.63
C ILE A 350 -2.31 -9.18 12.64
N LEU A 351 -1.97 -9.77 11.49
CA LEU A 351 -2.98 -10.21 10.52
C LEU A 351 -3.85 -11.35 11.05
N LYS A 352 -3.23 -12.37 11.66
CA LYS A 352 -3.96 -13.51 12.23
C LYS A 352 -4.98 -13.08 13.26
N ASP A 353 -4.58 -12.18 14.14
CA ASP A 353 -5.47 -11.68 15.18
C ASP A 353 -6.65 -10.88 14.58
N LYS A 354 -6.44 -10.12 13.49
CA LYS A 354 -7.54 -9.48 12.78
C LYS A 354 -8.44 -10.48 12.08
N ILE A 355 -7.88 -11.50 11.44
CA ILE A 355 -8.65 -12.58 10.81
C ILE A 355 -9.54 -13.25 11.88
N ALA A 356 -8.98 -13.58 13.04
CA ALA A 356 -9.71 -14.17 14.15
C ALA A 356 -10.82 -13.24 14.68
N LEU A 357 -10.56 -11.94 14.83
CA LEU A 357 -11.58 -10.96 15.21
C LEU A 357 -12.71 -10.86 14.18
N MET A 358 -12.39 -10.90 12.89
CA MET A 358 -13.42 -10.92 11.84
C MET A 358 -14.24 -12.19 11.87
N GLU A 359 -13.62 -13.34 12.18
CA GLU A 359 -14.33 -14.61 12.35
C GLU A 359 -15.27 -14.56 13.56
N GLU A 360 -14.83 -14.05 14.71
CA GLU A 360 -15.67 -13.86 15.91
C GLU A 360 -16.89 -12.98 15.59
N VAL A 361 -16.70 -11.88 14.86
CA VAL A 361 -17.80 -11.01 14.40
C VAL A 361 -18.78 -11.75 13.49
N LEU A 362 -18.26 -12.51 12.52
CA LEU A 362 -19.09 -13.23 11.54
C LEU A 362 -19.85 -14.41 12.15
N GLU A 363 -19.37 -14.97 13.27
CA GLU A 363 -20.03 -16.02 14.05
C GLU A 363 -21.21 -15.50 14.88
N ARG A 364 -21.21 -14.21 15.27
CA ARG A 364 -22.30 -13.56 16.02
C ARG A 364 -23.51 -13.23 15.13
N LYS A 365 -24.09 -14.26 14.50
CA LYS A 365 -25.30 -14.13 13.64
C LYS A 365 -26.48 -13.50 14.37
N ASP A 366 -26.60 -13.76 15.67
CA ASP A 366 -27.60 -13.16 16.55
C ASP A 366 -27.55 -11.63 16.57
N LEU A 367 -26.36 -11.04 16.45
CA LEU A 367 -26.18 -9.59 16.38
C LEU A 367 -26.12 -9.09 14.93
N LEU A 368 -25.51 -9.86 14.03
CA LEU A 368 -25.18 -9.42 12.69
C LEU A 368 -26.37 -9.47 11.74
N GLU A 369 -27.25 -10.48 11.84
CA GLU A 369 -28.44 -10.59 10.98
C GLU A 369 -29.41 -9.40 11.12
N PRO A 370 -29.76 -8.93 12.33
CA PRO A 370 -30.56 -7.71 12.49
C PRO A 370 -29.91 -6.46 11.89
N LEU A 371 -28.58 -6.34 11.99
CA LEU A 371 -27.84 -5.21 11.43
C LEU A 371 -27.77 -5.29 9.90
N ALA A 372 -27.53 -6.48 9.34
CA ALA A 372 -27.48 -6.72 7.91
C ALA A 372 -28.85 -6.50 7.23
N ALA A 373 -29.94 -6.87 7.91
CA ALA A 373 -31.31 -6.64 7.42
C ALA A 373 -31.64 -5.15 7.19
N ARG A 374 -30.92 -4.22 7.83
CA ARG A 374 -31.06 -2.77 7.59
C ARG A 374 -30.40 -2.31 6.28
N GLY A 375 -29.53 -3.14 5.70
CA GLY A 375 -28.95 -2.96 4.38
C GLY A 375 -28.10 -1.70 4.22
N PHE A 376 -28.01 -1.26 2.97
CA PHE A 376 -27.08 -0.22 2.53
C PHE A 376 -27.20 1.13 3.26
N PRO A 377 -28.41 1.64 3.59
CA PRO A 377 -28.54 2.89 4.33
C PRO A 377 -27.87 2.86 5.70
N PHE A 378 -28.00 1.75 6.43
CA PHE A 378 -27.34 1.60 7.72
C PHE A 378 -25.82 1.48 7.60
N LEU A 379 -25.33 0.79 6.56
CA LEU A 379 -23.90 0.73 6.26
C LEU A 379 -23.31 2.13 6.01
N GLU A 380 -24.04 3.00 5.30
CA GLU A 380 -23.68 4.40 5.05
C GLU A 380 -23.65 5.24 6.34
N GLU A 381 -24.67 5.12 7.19
CA GLU A 381 -24.71 5.80 8.50
C GLU A 381 -23.55 5.35 9.40
N TYR A 382 -23.30 4.04 9.48
CA TYR A 382 -22.18 3.47 10.23
C TYR A 382 -20.84 4.04 9.76
N ALA A 383 -20.59 3.98 8.44
CA ALA A 383 -19.34 4.44 7.87
C ALA A 383 -19.12 5.95 8.11
N ALA A 384 -20.16 6.76 7.90
CA ALA A 384 -20.10 8.20 8.11
C ALA A 384 -19.87 8.57 9.58
N SER A 385 -20.48 7.84 10.52
CA SER A 385 -20.38 8.09 11.95
C SER A 385 -19.01 7.73 12.51
N LEU A 386 -18.41 6.61 12.06
CA LEU A 386 -17.17 6.08 12.62
C LEU A 386 -15.90 6.59 11.90
N ALA A 387 -15.93 6.82 10.58
CA ALA A 387 -14.76 7.26 9.82
C ALA A 387 -14.20 8.63 10.27
N ASN A 388 -15.02 9.45 10.91
CA ASN A 388 -14.65 10.78 11.39
C ASN A 388 -14.22 10.78 12.87
N THR A 389 -13.96 9.61 13.43
CA THR A 389 -13.64 9.47 14.86
C THR A 389 -12.16 9.26 15.08
N LEU A 390 -11.69 9.81 16.20
CA LEU A 390 -10.31 9.64 16.63
C LEU A 390 -10.10 8.32 17.38
N SER A 391 -11.15 7.77 17.99
CA SER A 391 -11.03 6.62 18.87
C SER A 391 -12.30 5.79 18.82
N LEU A 392 -12.13 4.49 18.54
CA LEU A 392 -13.22 3.52 18.62
C LEU A 392 -13.81 3.51 20.03
N ARG A 393 -12.95 3.61 21.05
CA ARG A 393 -13.35 3.61 22.46
C ARG A 393 -14.28 4.77 22.78
N GLU A 394 -13.92 5.99 22.37
CA GLU A 394 -14.76 7.16 22.62
C GLU A 394 -16.04 7.14 21.77
N TRP A 395 -15.96 6.66 20.54
CA TRP A 395 -17.14 6.50 19.70
C TRP A 395 -18.14 5.52 20.32
N LEU A 396 -17.68 4.35 20.78
CA LEU A 396 -18.53 3.34 21.43
C LEU A 396 -19.21 3.83 22.72
N LYS A 397 -18.66 4.84 23.40
CA LYS A 397 -19.27 5.45 24.60
C LYS A 397 -20.45 6.36 24.30
N ARG A 398 -20.64 6.80 23.05
CA ARG A 398 -21.74 7.70 22.70
C ARG A 398 -23.09 6.99 22.87
N GLU A 399 -24.08 7.70 23.38
CA GLU A 399 -25.43 7.17 23.63
C GLU A 399 -26.17 6.82 22.34
N ASP A 400 -25.84 7.50 21.24
CA ASP A 400 -26.49 7.33 19.93
C ASP A 400 -25.97 6.13 19.12
N VAL A 401 -24.95 5.42 19.61
CA VAL A 401 -24.45 4.20 18.96
C VAL A 401 -25.39 3.03 19.24
N ASP A 402 -25.78 2.35 18.16
CA ASP A 402 -26.63 1.16 18.19
C ASP A 402 -26.07 0.09 19.16
N PRO A 403 -26.86 -0.43 20.11
CA PRO A 403 -26.37 -1.40 21.09
C PRO A 403 -25.78 -2.68 20.49
N LEU A 404 -26.36 -3.19 19.40
CA LEU A 404 -25.86 -4.40 18.73
C LEU A 404 -24.51 -4.12 18.06
N LEU A 405 -24.40 -2.94 17.44
CA LEU A 405 -23.15 -2.48 16.84
C LEU A 405 -22.07 -2.23 17.92
N ARG A 406 -22.46 -1.70 19.09
CA ARG A 406 -21.54 -1.53 20.21
C ARG A 406 -21.00 -2.87 20.67
N GLU A 407 -21.87 -3.87 20.82
CA GLU A 407 -21.49 -5.20 21.26
C GLU A 407 -20.56 -5.88 20.25
N ILE A 408 -20.88 -5.80 18.95
CA ILE A 408 -20.09 -6.47 17.90
C ILE A 408 -18.72 -5.84 17.67
N LEU A 409 -18.58 -4.54 17.94
CA LEU A 409 -17.30 -3.82 17.78
C LEU A 409 -16.45 -3.79 19.05
N SER A 410 -17.03 -4.08 20.22
CA SER A 410 -16.29 -4.11 21.49
C SER A 410 -15.05 -5.03 21.49
N PRO A 411 -15.05 -6.21 20.82
CA PRO A 411 -13.86 -7.05 20.71
C PRO A 411 -12.65 -6.37 20.05
N PHE A 412 -12.86 -5.38 19.17
CA PHE A 412 -11.74 -4.65 18.55
C PHE A 412 -10.92 -3.84 19.56
N LEU A 413 -11.50 -3.48 20.71
CA LEU A 413 -10.79 -2.83 21.81
C LEU A 413 -9.96 -3.79 22.67
N ARG A 414 -10.15 -5.11 22.52
CA ARG A 414 -9.47 -6.12 23.35
C ARG A 414 -8.04 -6.34 22.84
N ARG A 415 -7.11 -5.53 23.32
CA ARG A 415 -5.70 -5.92 23.51
C ARG A 415 -5.08 -5.21 24.70
N ASP A 416 -5.05 -5.93 25.83
CA ASP A 416 -3.98 -5.78 26.81
C ASP A 416 -2.74 -6.48 26.26
N ALA A 417 -1.85 -5.72 25.62
CA ALA A 417 -0.46 -6.10 25.43
C ALA A 417 0.42 -4.84 25.52
N GLY A 418 0.42 -4.24 26.72
CA GLY A 418 1.30 -3.15 27.11
C GLY A 418 0.80 -1.78 26.67
N GLU A 419 0.50 -0.95 27.66
CA GLU A 419 0.30 0.49 27.54
C GLU A 419 1.33 1.09 26.56
N VAL A 420 0.86 1.61 25.44
CA VAL A 420 1.60 2.57 24.63
C VAL A 420 1.18 3.94 25.14
N VAL A 421 2.04 4.54 25.96
CA VAL A 421 2.06 5.98 26.27
C VAL A 421 3.06 6.65 25.35
#